data_AF-A0A7S3E3E7-F1
#
_entry.id   AF-A0A7S3E3E7-F1
#
_cell.length_a   1.000
_cell.length_b   1.000
_cell.length_c   1.000
_cell.angle_alpha   90.00
_cell.angle_beta   90.00
_cell.angle_gamma   90.00
#
_symmetry.space_group_name_H-M   'P 1'
#
loop_
_entity.id
_entity.type
_entity.pdbx_description
1 polymer ?
#
loop_
_entity_poly.entity_id
_entity_poly.type
_entity_poly.pdbx_seq_one_letter_code
_entity_poly.pdbx_strand_id
1 'polypeptide(L)'
;AGECERALQAKAREILGRWEAALAGGRPFLCGDRPGLMDCRLVTKLYLAYQLVGSGLANLGSASFDEVAPLTYAYLDRWTRREAWVKAYGPGRGVSNGQLDVVTLRTTCNKFSKMCPELLTPLILPALAKARGGLVGDVVDAKAVGLESGGAGGSSSDDGKA
;
A
#
# COMPACT_ATOMS: atom_id res chain seq x y z
N ALA A 1 16.47 11.86 12.64
CA ALA A 1 15.86 10.53 12.53
C ALA A 1 16.20 9.69 13.74
N GLY A 2 15.20 9.11 14.42
CA GLY A 2 15.42 8.18 15.54
C GLY A 2 16.06 6.86 15.07
N GLU A 3 16.55 6.02 15.99
CA GLU A 3 17.17 4.73 15.66
C GLU A 3 16.23 3.80 14.86
N CYS A 4 14.97 3.71 15.25
CA CYS A 4 13.97 2.92 14.54
C CYS A 4 13.75 3.41 13.09
N GLU A 5 13.69 4.73 12.89
CA GLU A 5 13.51 5.31 11.55
C GLU A 5 14.70 4.99 10.65
N ARG A 6 15.93 5.12 11.17
CA ARG A 6 17.14 4.76 10.42
C ARG A 6 17.19 3.26 10.06
N ALA A 7 16.75 2.39 10.97
CA ALA A 7 16.67 0.95 10.71
C ALA A 7 15.65 0.63 9.60
N LEU A 8 14.48 1.28 9.62
CA LEU A 8 13.47 1.14 8.57
C LEU A 8 13.97 1.67 7.22
N GLN A 9 14.62 2.82 7.19
CA GLN A 9 15.25 3.39 6.00
C GLN A 9 16.30 2.43 5.41
N ALA A 10 17.19 1.90 6.26
CA ALA A 10 18.20 0.94 5.84
C ALA A 10 17.57 -0.32 5.23
N LYS A 11 16.52 -0.84 5.85
CA LYS A 11 15.83 -2.03 5.34
C LYS A 11 15.11 -1.77 4.01
N ALA A 12 14.48 -0.61 3.87
CA ALA A 12 13.84 -0.22 2.62
C ALA A 12 14.86 -0.11 1.49
N ARG A 13 16.01 0.53 1.74
CA ARG A 13 17.12 0.63 0.78
C ARG A 13 17.70 -0.73 0.42
N GLU A 14 17.87 -1.63 1.39
CA GLU A 14 18.33 -3.00 1.13
C GLU A 14 17.38 -3.74 0.18
N ILE A 15 16.06 -3.63 0.40
CA ILE A 15 15.06 -4.25 -0.46
C ILE A 15 15.07 -3.64 -1.86
N LEU A 16 15.15 -2.32 -1.98
CA LEU A 16 15.29 -1.63 -3.26
C LEU A 16 16.59 -2.02 -3.98
N GLY A 17 17.70 -2.22 -3.26
CA GLY A 17 18.95 -2.71 -3.84
C GLY A 17 18.82 -4.10 -4.47
N ARG A 18 18.01 -5.00 -3.89
CA ARG A 18 17.71 -6.31 -4.49
C ARG A 18 16.91 -6.17 -5.79
N TRP A 19 16.03 -5.18 -5.85
CA TRP A 19 15.28 -4.83 -7.05
C TRP A 19 16.17 -4.28 -8.16
N GLU A 20 17.04 -3.32 -7.83
CA GLU A 20 18.04 -2.79 -8.75
C GLU A 20 18.91 -3.92 -9.31
N ALA A 21 19.41 -4.82 -8.45
CA ALA A 21 20.22 -5.96 -8.88
C ALA A 21 19.46 -6.90 -9.84
N ALA A 22 18.19 -7.16 -9.58
CA ALA A 22 17.36 -8.00 -10.45
C ALA A 22 17.11 -7.36 -11.84
N LEU A 23 17.00 -6.04 -11.88
CA LEU A 23 16.77 -5.26 -13.10
C LEU A 23 18.06 -4.91 -13.85
N ALA A 24 19.23 -4.99 -13.20
CA ALA A 24 20.53 -4.67 -13.78
C ALA A 24 20.90 -5.56 -14.99
N GLY A 25 20.26 -6.73 -15.14
CA GLY A 25 20.48 -7.64 -16.26
C GLY A 25 20.03 -7.11 -17.63
N GLY A 26 19.53 -5.87 -17.72
CA GLY A 26 19.18 -5.20 -18.99
C GLY A 26 17.93 -5.72 -19.70
N ARG A 27 17.25 -6.72 -19.10
CA ARG A 27 16.01 -7.27 -19.64
C ARG A 27 14.84 -6.30 -19.40
N PRO A 28 13.88 -6.23 -20.33
CA PRO A 28 12.74 -5.32 -20.18
C PRO A 28 11.81 -5.71 -19.03
N PHE A 29 11.76 -6.99 -18.66
CA PHE A 29 10.97 -7.56 -17.57
C PHE A 29 11.80 -8.48 -16.67
N LEU A 30 11.28 -8.78 -15.47
CA LEU A 30 12.00 -9.55 -14.45
C LEU A 30 12.31 -10.98 -14.89
N CYS A 31 11.39 -11.59 -15.64
CA CYS A 31 11.49 -12.98 -16.05
C CYS A 31 11.88 -13.18 -17.52
N GLY A 32 12.16 -12.11 -18.29
CA GLY A 32 12.51 -12.23 -19.71
C GLY A 32 12.05 -11.06 -20.57
N ASP A 33 11.75 -11.35 -21.83
CA ASP A 33 11.40 -10.34 -22.84
C ASP A 33 9.91 -9.98 -22.85
N ARG A 34 9.09 -10.75 -22.12
CA ARG A 34 7.65 -10.53 -21.98
C ARG A 34 7.27 -10.44 -20.50
N PRO A 35 6.25 -9.62 -20.18
CA PRO A 35 5.79 -9.47 -18.80
C PRO A 35 5.11 -10.75 -18.33
N GLY A 36 5.58 -11.30 -17.21
CA GLY A 36 5.01 -12.48 -16.59
C GLY A 36 4.03 -12.18 -15.46
N LEU A 37 3.45 -13.24 -14.89
CA LEU A 37 2.64 -13.14 -13.68
C LEU A 37 3.43 -12.54 -12.50
N MET A 38 4.72 -12.84 -12.43
CA MET A 38 5.60 -12.31 -11.39
C MET A 38 5.73 -10.79 -11.50
N ASP A 39 5.98 -10.27 -12.69
CA ASP A 39 6.01 -8.82 -12.94
C ASP A 39 4.70 -8.17 -12.49
N CYS A 40 3.53 -8.70 -12.90
CA CYS A 40 2.23 -8.16 -12.51
C CYS A 40 2.01 -8.15 -10.99
N ARG A 41 2.46 -9.18 -10.27
CA ARG A 41 2.31 -9.27 -8.81
C ARG A 41 3.24 -8.33 -8.05
N LEU A 42 4.42 -8.07 -8.58
CA LEU A 42 5.43 -7.32 -7.88
C LEU A 42 5.40 -5.83 -8.22
N VAL A 43 5.06 -5.48 -9.46
CA VAL A 43 5.00 -4.09 -9.92
C VAL A 43 4.00 -3.26 -9.11
N THR A 44 2.89 -3.86 -8.66
CA THR A 44 1.90 -3.17 -7.83
C THR A 44 2.45 -2.84 -6.44
N LYS A 45 3.30 -3.71 -5.88
CA LYS A 45 3.98 -3.47 -4.60
C LYS A 45 5.04 -2.39 -4.74
N LEU A 46 5.81 -2.42 -5.83
CA LEU A 46 6.78 -1.39 -6.14
C LEU A 46 6.13 -0.04 -6.39
N TYR A 47 5.02 -0.01 -7.12
CA TYR A 47 4.26 1.20 -7.37
C TYR A 47 3.71 1.80 -6.07
N LEU A 48 3.19 0.96 -5.17
CA LEU A 48 2.79 1.40 -3.83
C LEU A 48 3.97 2.01 -3.06
N ALA A 49 5.14 1.36 -3.08
CA ALA A 49 6.34 1.89 -2.41
C ALA A 49 6.77 3.24 -3.00
N TYR A 50 6.78 3.37 -4.32
CA TYR A 50 7.03 4.63 -5.02
C TYR A 50 6.06 5.71 -4.56
N GLN A 51 4.76 5.42 -4.50
CA GLN A 51 3.75 6.40 -4.08
C GLN A 51 3.90 6.83 -2.63
N LEU A 52 4.17 5.90 -1.72
CA LEU A 52 4.41 6.22 -0.31
C LEU A 52 5.61 7.15 -0.14
N VAL A 53 6.69 6.93 -0.90
CA VAL A 53 7.87 7.82 -0.86
C VAL A 53 7.56 9.16 -1.50
N GLY A 54 6.95 9.17 -2.69
CA GLY A 54 6.62 10.39 -3.43
C GLY A 54 5.61 11.30 -2.73
N SER A 55 4.83 10.78 -1.79
CA SER A 55 3.92 11.58 -0.96
C SER A 55 4.50 12.00 0.40
N GLY A 56 5.70 11.52 0.76
CA GLY A 56 6.28 11.70 2.08
C GLY A 56 5.69 10.82 3.19
N LEU A 57 4.86 9.80 2.87
CA LEU A 57 4.35 8.84 3.85
C LEU A 57 5.38 7.75 4.20
N ALA A 58 6.37 7.54 3.33
CA ALA A 58 7.56 6.76 3.60
C ALA A 58 8.79 7.63 3.37
N ASN A 59 9.79 7.43 4.21
CA ASN A 59 11.05 8.17 4.13
C ASN A 59 12.16 7.21 3.74
N LEU A 60 12.88 7.51 2.64
CA LEU A 60 14.11 6.80 2.25
C LEU A 60 15.38 7.54 2.70
N GLY A 61 15.24 8.56 3.56
CA GLY A 61 16.29 9.49 3.96
C GLY A 61 16.22 10.79 3.15
N SER A 62 17.37 11.36 2.79
CA SER A 62 17.44 12.62 2.04
C SER A 62 17.28 12.47 0.52
N ALA A 63 17.17 11.24 0.01
CA ALA A 63 17.17 10.96 -1.42
C ALA A 63 15.77 10.61 -1.93
N SER A 64 15.45 11.03 -3.14
CA SER A 64 14.21 10.66 -3.83
C SER A 64 14.22 9.20 -4.27
N PHE A 65 13.05 8.67 -4.64
CA PHE A 65 12.94 7.26 -5.04
C PHE A 65 13.81 6.93 -6.27
N ASP A 66 13.82 7.82 -7.27
CA ASP A 66 14.62 7.70 -8.49
C ASP A 66 16.13 7.82 -8.25
N GLU A 67 16.55 8.56 -7.22
CA GLU A 67 17.96 8.60 -6.80
C GLU A 67 18.39 7.29 -6.12
N VAL A 68 17.52 6.70 -5.30
CA VAL A 68 17.83 5.46 -4.55
C VAL A 68 17.70 4.22 -5.42
N ALA A 69 16.74 4.19 -6.35
CA ALA A 69 16.39 3.02 -7.15
C ALA A 69 16.08 3.40 -8.61
N PRO A 70 17.08 3.88 -9.38
CA PRO A 70 16.88 4.41 -10.72
C PRO A 70 16.38 3.37 -11.73
N LEU A 71 16.85 2.13 -11.68
CA LEU A 71 16.41 1.08 -12.61
C LEU A 71 14.96 0.67 -12.32
N THR A 72 14.61 0.60 -11.05
CA THR A 72 13.26 0.31 -10.54
C THR A 72 12.30 1.42 -10.95
N TYR A 73 12.71 2.68 -10.80
CA TYR A 73 11.95 3.84 -11.26
C TYR A 73 11.70 3.78 -12.77
N ALA A 74 12.76 3.54 -13.57
CA ALA A 74 12.65 3.43 -15.01
C ALA A 74 11.75 2.24 -15.43
N TYR A 75 11.82 1.13 -14.71
CA TYR A 75 10.94 -0.02 -14.92
C TYR A 75 9.47 0.33 -14.65
N LEU A 76 9.17 1.03 -13.54
CA LEU A 76 7.83 1.49 -13.21
C LEU A 76 7.30 2.49 -14.24
N ASP A 77 8.11 3.45 -14.69
CA ASP A 77 7.69 4.41 -15.71
C ASP A 77 7.31 3.70 -17.01
N ARG A 78 8.14 2.75 -17.49
CA ARG A 78 7.79 1.93 -18.65
C ARG A 78 6.52 1.11 -18.43
N TRP A 79 6.37 0.49 -17.26
CA TRP A 79 5.23 -0.38 -16.99
C TRP A 79 3.91 0.39 -16.93
N THR A 80 3.90 1.55 -16.28
CA THR A 80 2.70 2.37 -16.08
C THR A 80 2.19 3.03 -17.37
N ARG A 81 3.04 3.14 -18.39
CA ARG A 81 2.66 3.62 -19.74
C ARG A 81 1.90 2.59 -20.58
N ARG A 82 1.84 1.33 -20.15
CA ARG A 82 1.19 0.25 -20.92
C ARG A 82 -0.33 0.45 -20.92
N GLU A 83 -0.99 0.18 -22.04
CA GLU A 83 -2.45 0.27 -22.13
C GLU A 83 -3.17 -0.59 -21.09
N ALA A 84 -2.66 -1.77 -20.79
CA ALA A 84 -3.22 -2.67 -19.78
C ALA A 84 -3.20 -2.02 -18.37
N TRP A 85 -2.18 -1.21 -18.08
CA TRP A 85 -2.11 -0.46 -16.83
C TRP A 85 -3.19 0.63 -16.79
N VAL A 86 -3.27 1.43 -17.84
CA VAL A 86 -4.27 2.52 -17.96
C VAL A 86 -5.70 1.95 -17.88
N LYS A 87 -5.96 0.79 -18.50
CA LYS A 87 -7.25 0.09 -18.40
C LYS A 87 -7.56 -0.37 -16.97
N ALA A 88 -6.56 -0.82 -16.21
CA ALA A 88 -6.74 -1.35 -14.86
C ALA A 88 -6.86 -0.25 -13.79
N TYR A 89 -6.07 0.82 -13.90
CA TYR A 89 -5.93 1.85 -12.86
C TYR A 89 -6.51 3.22 -13.24
N GLY A 90 -6.84 3.41 -14.51
CA GLY A 90 -7.28 4.69 -15.07
C GLY A 90 -6.14 5.57 -15.58
N PRO A 91 -6.45 6.65 -16.31
CA PRO A 91 -5.46 7.60 -16.80
C PRO A 91 -4.80 8.37 -15.65
N GLY A 92 -3.58 8.84 -15.88
CA GLY A 92 -2.83 9.68 -14.92
C GLY A 92 -2.13 8.92 -13.79
N ARG A 93 -2.33 7.60 -13.65
CA ARG A 93 -1.70 6.77 -12.60
C ARG A 93 -0.28 6.31 -12.96
N GLY A 94 0.53 7.23 -13.45
CA GLY A 94 1.92 7.01 -13.83
C GLY A 94 2.88 7.18 -12.65
N VAL A 95 4.17 7.10 -12.96
CA VAL A 95 5.25 7.58 -12.10
C VAL A 95 5.34 9.10 -12.28
N SER A 96 4.79 9.86 -11.34
CA SER A 96 4.83 11.32 -11.30
C SER A 96 4.79 11.81 -9.86
N ASN A 97 5.47 12.92 -9.56
CA ASN A 97 5.52 13.48 -8.22
C ASN A 97 4.11 13.84 -7.68
N GLY A 98 3.81 13.43 -6.45
CA GLY A 98 2.70 13.98 -5.66
C GLY A 98 1.30 13.39 -5.88
N GLN A 99 1.14 12.19 -6.45
CA GLN A 99 -0.20 11.60 -6.64
C GLN A 99 -0.44 10.36 -5.80
N LEU A 100 -0.65 10.54 -4.50
CA LEU A 100 -1.11 9.42 -3.68
C LEU A 100 -2.59 9.16 -3.94
N ASP A 101 -2.87 8.03 -4.60
CA ASP A 101 -4.24 7.71 -4.99
C ASP A 101 -5.12 7.21 -3.83
N VAL A 102 -6.43 7.39 -3.96
CA VAL A 102 -7.40 6.99 -2.94
C VAL A 102 -7.37 5.48 -2.67
N VAL A 103 -7.01 4.66 -3.67
CA VAL A 103 -6.89 3.20 -3.53
C VAL A 103 -5.69 2.85 -2.65
N THR A 104 -4.59 3.56 -2.83
CA THR A 104 -3.33 3.47 -2.09
C THR A 104 -3.53 3.95 -0.66
N LEU A 105 -4.20 5.10 -0.45
CA LEU A 105 -4.63 5.54 0.88
C LEU A 105 -5.45 4.47 1.56
N ARG A 106 -6.54 4.01 0.93
CA ARG A 106 -7.44 3.00 1.50
C ARG A 106 -6.69 1.71 1.86
N THR A 107 -5.85 1.21 0.97
CA THR A 107 -5.07 -0.02 1.20
C THR A 107 -4.11 0.14 2.36
N THR A 108 -3.44 1.29 2.44
CA THR A 108 -2.46 1.60 3.48
C THR A 108 -3.14 1.76 4.83
N CYS A 109 -4.20 2.57 4.91
CA CYS A 109 -5.02 2.76 6.10
C CYS A 109 -5.60 1.41 6.60
N ASN A 110 -6.15 0.57 5.71
CA ASN A 110 -6.69 -0.74 6.07
C ASN A 110 -5.64 -1.71 6.62
N LYS A 111 -4.37 -1.57 6.22
CA LYS A 111 -3.29 -2.39 6.77
C LYS A 111 -2.87 -1.87 8.14
N PHE A 112 -2.67 -0.57 8.28
CA PHE A 112 -2.31 0.03 9.57
C PHE A 112 -3.40 -0.15 10.62
N SER A 113 -4.68 -0.05 10.24
CA SER A 113 -5.81 -0.31 11.13
C SER A 113 -5.81 -1.74 11.68
N LYS A 114 -5.27 -2.71 10.94
CA LYS A 114 -5.15 -4.11 11.38
C LYS A 114 -3.89 -4.37 12.19
N MET A 115 -2.79 -3.68 11.89
CA MET A 115 -1.51 -3.87 12.58
C MET A 115 -1.45 -3.13 13.91
N CYS A 116 -2.12 -1.99 14.01
CA CYS A 116 -2.12 -1.12 15.18
C CYS A 116 -3.56 -0.70 15.53
N PRO A 117 -4.45 -1.66 15.87
CA PRO A 117 -5.83 -1.35 16.22
C PRO A 117 -5.93 -0.37 17.41
N GLU A 118 -4.95 -0.37 18.30
CA GLU A 118 -4.82 0.55 19.43
C GLU A 118 -4.63 2.01 19.03
N LEU A 119 -4.23 2.32 17.78
CA LEU A 119 -4.18 3.70 17.28
C LEU A 119 -5.54 4.18 16.78
N LEU A 120 -6.48 3.26 16.50
CA LEU A 120 -7.83 3.60 16.04
C LEU A 120 -8.70 4.05 17.21
N THR A 121 -8.67 3.29 18.30
CA THR A 121 -9.64 3.39 19.41
C THR A 121 -9.55 4.68 20.24
N PRO A 122 -8.37 5.20 20.61
CA PRO A 122 -8.28 6.38 21.48
C PRO A 122 -8.28 7.73 20.74
N LEU A 123 -7.98 7.77 19.43
CA LEU A 123 -7.79 9.02 18.69
C LEU A 123 -8.74 9.16 17.49
N ILE A 124 -8.84 8.13 16.65
CA ILE A 124 -9.57 8.23 15.37
C ILE A 124 -11.07 8.05 15.57
N LEU A 125 -11.50 7.08 16.38
CA LEU A 125 -12.94 6.84 16.61
C LEU A 125 -13.64 8.00 17.35
N PRO A 126 -13.07 8.61 18.42
CA PRO A 126 -13.66 9.80 19.04
C PRO A 126 -13.72 10.99 18.09
N ALA A 127 -12.69 11.22 17.27
CA ALA A 127 -12.68 12.29 16.28
C ALA A 127 -13.73 12.09 15.18
N LEU A 128 -13.92 10.84 14.71
CA LEU A 128 -14.97 10.50 13.75
C LEU A 128 -16.37 10.61 14.37
N ALA A 129 -16.57 10.17 15.62
CA ALA A 129 -17.83 10.33 16.33
C ALA A 129 -18.18 11.82 16.51
N LYS A 130 -17.19 12.66 16.87
CA LYS A 130 -17.34 14.12 16.93
C LYS A 130 -17.74 14.72 15.59
N ALA A 131 -17.04 14.37 14.51
CA ALA A 131 -17.30 14.89 13.18
C ALA A 131 -18.66 14.45 12.61
N ARG A 132 -19.19 13.29 13.05
CA ARG A 132 -20.51 12.77 12.67
C ARG A 132 -21.65 13.24 13.59
N GLY A 133 -21.36 14.11 14.56
CA GLY A 133 -22.34 14.62 15.51
C GLY A 133 -22.79 13.60 16.57
N GLY A 134 -22.06 12.49 16.73
CA GLY A 134 -22.41 11.36 17.60
C GLY A 134 -21.77 11.37 18.98
N LEU A 135 -21.18 12.48 19.44
CA LEU A 135 -20.71 12.57 20.82
C LEU A 135 -21.89 12.76 21.77
N VAL A 136 -22.21 11.72 22.55
CA VAL A 136 -22.96 11.82 23.80
C VAL A 136 -21.99 11.48 24.94
N GLY A 137 -21.22 12.46 25.41
CA GLY A 137 -20.20 12.27 26.46
C GLY A 137 -18.90 11.58 25.98
N ASP A 138 -18.20 10.89 26.90
CA ASP A 138 -16.86 10.29 26.70
C ASP A 138 -16.86 8.82 26.20
N VAL A 139 -18.01 8.27 25.82
CA VAL A 139 -18.12 6.85 25.42
C VAL A 139 -18.32 6.75 23.91
N VAL A 140 -17.38 6.08 23.23
CA VAL A 140 -17.49 5.78 21.79
C VAL A 140 -18.44 4.59 21.59
N ASP A 141 -19.58 4.83 20.96
CA ASP A 141 -20.50 3.76 20.55
C ASP A 141 -19.89 2.97 19.37
N ALA A 142 -19.38 1.76 19.67
CA ALA A 142 -18.81 0.83 18.71
C ALA A 142 -19.76 0.46 17.54
N LYS A 143 -21.08 0.53 17.78
CA LYS A 143 -22.12 0.26 16.77
C LYS A 143 -22.22 1.40 15.75
N ALA A 144 -22.05 2.65 16.18
CA ALA A 144 -22.08 3.83 15.31
C ALA A 144 -20.85 3.95 14.40
N VAL A 145 -19.75 3.27 14.73
CA VAL A 145 -18.48 3.30 13.99
C VAL A 145 -18.25 2.08 13.09
N GLY A 146 -19.18 1.13 13.01
CA GLY A 146 -19.16 0.05 12.02
C GLY A 146 -18.04 -0.98 12.22
N LEU A 147 -17.61 -1.18 13.47
CA LEU A 147 -16.53 -2.10 13.86
C LEU A 147 -17.03 -3.48 14.28
N GLU A 148 -18.15 -3.97 13.74
CA GLU A 148 -18.55 -5.35 14.03
C GLU A 148 -17.52 -6.33 13.46
N SER A 149 -16.86 -7.05 14.37
CA SER A 149 -16.18 -8.29 14.08
C SER A 149 -17.22 -9.28 13.54
N GLY A 150 -17.15 -9.58 12.24
CA GLY A 150 -17.90 -10.67 11.64
C GLY A 150 -17.53 -11.98 12.33
N GLY A 151 -18.39 -12.40 13.25
CA GLY A 151 -18.33 -13.68 13.94
C GLY A 151 -19.36 -14.64 13.35
N ALA A 152 -18.84 -15.69 12.70
CA ALA A 152 -19.49 -16.97 12.41
C ALA A 152 -20.82 -16.92 11.63
N GLY A 153 -20.71 -16.97 10.30
CA GLY A 153 -21.69 -17.71 9.51
C GLY A 153 -21.72 -19.15 9.99
N GLY A 154 -22.83 -19.55 10.61
CA GLY A 154 -23.12 -20.96 10.87
C GLY A 154 -23.26 -21.67 9.53
N SER A 155 -22.26 -22.49 9.19
CA SER A 155 -22.41 -23.55 8.20
C SER A 155 -23.27 -24.64 8.81
N SER A 156 -24.58 -24.66 8.54
CA SER A 156 -25.33 -25.91 8.62
C SER A 156 -25.02 -26.68 7.34
N SER A 157 -24.13 -27.66 7.46
CA SER A 157 -24.03 -28.75 6.50
C SER A 157 -25.31 -29.57 6.62
N ASP A 158 -26.13 -29.56 5.58
CA ASP A 158 -27.15 -30.59 5.38
C ASP A 158 -26.98 -31.11 3.95
N ASP A 159 -25.97 -31.99 3.80
CA ASP A 159 -25.84 -32.87 2.64
C ASP A 159 -26.54 -34.18 3.00
N GLY A 160 -27.67 -34.43 2.35
CA GLY A 160 -28.52 -35.57 2.61
C GLY A 160 -27.96 -36.91 2.12
N LYS A 161 -28.54 -37.99 2.66
CA LYS A 161 -29.14 -39.14 1.92
C LYS A 161 -29.42 -40.31 2.86
N ALA A 162 -30.68 -40.71 2.94
CA ALA A 162 -31.16 -42.04 2.55
C ALA A 162 -32.67 -41.95 2.27
#